data_AF-A0AAT9M6E8-F1
#
_entry.id   AF-A0AAT9M6E8-F1
#
_cell.length_a   1.000
_cell.length_b   1.000
_cell.length_c   1.000
_cell.angle_alpha   90.00
_cell.angle_beta   90.00
_cell.angle_gamma   90.00
#
_symmetry.space_group_name_H-M   'P 1'
#
loop_
_entity.id
_entity.type
_entity.pdbx_description
1 polymer ?
#
loop_
_entity_poly.entity_id
_entity_poly.type
_entity_poly.pdbx_seq_one_letter_code
_entity_poly.pdbx_strand_id
1 'polypeptide(L)'
;MDLELPVPQPVPTVAWLRAMVARFSSGPDHRRRRALAVAELAKIDPAELRRRAAETSCTAAEVLAQAMGIDAGEAVADVARAYHPHTVADEAADRAVARLVDAFGGVTDELTAARISLLVQSCDATTALVAKARNHATIDETLRDDQPLRTTRRVRDGEVVLVSLDGHPFGAGTHECPGQAHAIALAEGILLRTKE
;
A
#
# COMPACT_ATOMS: atom_id res chain seq x y z
N MET A 1 -3.97 33.72 25.59
CA MET A 1 -4.84 33.48 24.43
C MET A 1 -3.91 32.94 23.36
N ASP A 2 -3.69 31.62 23.38
CA ASP A 2 -2.82 30.97 22.41
C ASP A 2 -3.51 31.04 21.06
N LEU A 3 -3.01 31.93 20.20
CA LEU A 3 -3.37 31.96 18.80
C LEU A 3 -2.72 30.74 18.17
N GLU A 4 -3.43 29.61 18.15
CA GLU A 4 -3.11 28.49 17.25
C GLU A 4 -3.29 28.99 15.81
N LEU A 5 -2.23 29.60 15.28
CA LEU A 5 -2.14 29.88 13.86
C LEU A 5 -2.00 28.52 13.15
N PRO A 6 -2.86 28.20 12.17
CA PRO A 6 -2.81 26.91 11.50
C PRO A 6 -1.44 26.74 10.82
N VAL A 7 -0.77 25.61 11.11
CA VAL A 7 0.50 25.26 10.47
C VAL A 7 0.24 25.05 8.98
N PRO A 8 0.96 25.75 8.09
CA PRO A 8 0.82 25.57 6.65
C PRO A 8 0.97 24.11 6.25
N GLN A 9 -0.05 23.57 5.58
CA GLN A 9 -0.06 22.20 5.10
C GLN A 9 0.68 22.12 3.75
N PRO A 10 1.64 21.19 3.58
CA PRO A 10 2.20 20.90 2.26
C PRO A 10 1.12 20.56 1.23
N VAL A 11 1.38 20.89 -0.03
CA VAL A 11 0.45 20.56 -1.14
C VAL A 11 0.37 19.03 -1.31
N PRO A 12 -0.85 18.44 -1.30
CA PRO A 12 -1.05 16.99 -1.36
C PRO A 12 -0.81 16.44 -2.77
N THR A 13 0.47 16.30 -3.13
CA THR A 13 0.94 15.79 -4.43
C THR A 13 1.54 14.40 -4.29
N VAL A 14 1.76 13.71 -5.40
CA VAL A 14 2.56 12.48 -5.46
C VAL A 14 3.98 12.74 -4.95
N ALA A 15 4.55 13.91 -5.25
CA ALA A 15 5.86 14.31 -4.73
C ALA A 15 5.87 14.37 -3.19
N TRP A 16 4.86 15.02 -2.59
CA TRP A 16 4.68 15.04 -1.13
C TRP A 16 4.53 13.62 -0.57
N LEU A 17 3.65 12.80 -1.16
CA LEU A 17 3.44 11.43 -0.70
C LEU A 17 4.74 10.62 -0.72
N ARG A 18 5.50 10.67 -1.83
CA ARG A 18 6.80 9.99 -1.95
C ARG A 18 7.80 10.46 -0.89
N ALA A 19 7.80 11.76 -0.57
CA ALA A 19 8.69 12.34 0.43
C ALA A 19 8.35 11.93 1.88
N MET A 20 7.11 11.48 2.14
CA MET A 20 6.59 11.22 3.49
C MET A 20 6.43 9.73 3.85
N VAL A 21 6.62 8.82 2.90
CA VAL A 21 6.39 7.38 3.11
C VAL A 21 7.65 6.62 3.52
N ALA A 22 7.47 5.58 4.33
CA ALA A 22 8.55 4.69 4.76
C ALA A 22 9.28 4.04 3.56
N ARG A 23 8.55 3.67 2.50
CA ARG A 23 9.09 2.97 1.31
C ARG A 23 10.29 3.67 0.67
N PHE A 24 10.34 5.00 0.72
CA PHE A 24 11.40 5.82 0.13
C PHE A 24 12.24 6.55 1.19
N SER A 25 12.17 6.09 2.44
CA SER A 25 12.90 6.65 3.56
C SER A 25 14.01 5.71 4.03
N SER A 26 14.95 6.23 4.81
CA SER A 26 16.00 5.44 5.47
C SER A 26 16.22 5.92 6.91
N GLY A 27 16.95 5.14 7.70
CA GLY A 27 17.37 5.56 9.06
C GLY A 27 16.20 5.86 10.02
N PRO A 28 16.31 6.90 10.86
CA PRO A 28 15.27 7.27 11.84
C PRO A 28 13.91 7.58 11.22
N ASP A 29 13.87 8.26 10.07
CA ASP A 29 12.62 8.61 9.39
C ASP A 29 11.89 7.38 8.89
N HIS A 30 12.63 6.43 8.30
CA HIS A 30 12.06 5.13 7.93
C HIS A 30 11.43 4.42 9.14
N ARG A 31 12.12 4.37 10.28
CA ARG A 31 11.60 3.70 11.48
C ARG A 31 10.30 4.36 11.96
N ARG A 32 10.27 5.70 12.05
CA ARG A 32 9.08 6.45 12.48
C ARG A 32 7.90 6.25 11.53
N ARG A 33 8.11 6.44 10.22
CA ARG A 33 7.06 6.30 9.19
C ARG A 33 6.56 4.85 9.07
N ARG A 34 7.46 3.86 9.21
CA ARG A 34 7.08 2.44 9.23
C ARG A 34 6.23 2.13 10.45
N ALA A 35 6.57 2.66 11.62
CA ALA A 35 5.79 2.43 12.83
C ALA A 35 4.34 2.93 12.69
N LEU A 36 4.12 4.06 12.00
CA LEU A 36 2.76 4.53 11.68
C LEU A 36 2.01 3.53 10.79
N ALA A 37 2.62 3.05 9.71
CA ALA A 37 2.00 2.06 8.83
C ALA A 37 1.67 0.74 9.56
N VAL A 38 2.57 0.25 10.41
CA VAL A 38 2.35 -0.94 11.23
C VAL A 38 1.21 -0.71 12.24
N ALA A 39 1.16 0.46 12.88
CA ALA A 39 0.11 0.80 13.82
C ALA A 39 -1.27 0.89 13.16
N GLU A 40 -1.36 1.41 11.94
CA GLU A 40 -2.62 1.42 11.18
C GLU A 40 -3.04 0.01 10.77
N LEU A 41 -2.12 -0.84 10.30
CA LEU A 41 -2.41 -2.23 9.96
C LEU A 41 -2.86 -3.04 11.18
N ALA A 42 -2.29 -2.78 12.36
CA ALA A 42 -2.65 -3.47 13.60
C ALA A 42 -4.11 -3.21 14.04
N LYS A 43 -4.75 -2.14 13.54
CA LYS A 43 -6.17 -1.85 13.79
C LYS A 43 -7.11 -2.69 12.93
N ILE A 44 -6.58 -3.37 11.91
CA ILE A 44 -7.37 -4.09 10.91
C ILE A 44 -7.13 -5.58 11.08
N ASP A 45 -8.18 -6.31 11.46
CA ASP A 45 -8.15 -7.77 11.56
C ASP A 45 -8.10 -8.42 10.16
N PRO A 46 -7.04 -9.19 9.83
CA PRO A 46 -6.98 -9.92 8.57
C PRO A 46 -8.15 -10.89 8.36
N ALA A 47 -8.69 -11.53 9.41
CA ALA A 47 -9.81 -12.45 9.25
C ALA A 47 -11.09 -11.72 8.80
N GLU A 48 -11.33 -10.51 9.32
CA GLU A 48 -12.41 -9.65 8.88
C GLU A 48 -12.20 -9.15 7.45
N LEU A 49 -10.98 -8.75 7.08
CA LEU A 49 -10.66 -8.39 5.70
C LEU A 49 -10.95 -9.53 4.73
N ARG A 50 -10.58 -10.76 5.10
CA ARG A 50 -10.84 -11.96 4.29
C ARG A 50 -12.34 -12.16 4.07
N ARG A 51 -13.16 -12.06 5.13
CA ARG A 51 -14.63 -12.19 5.03
C ARG A 51 -15.21 -11.14 4.10
N ARG A 52 -14.91 -9.85 4.33
CA ARG A 52 -15.38 -8.75 3.49
C ARG A 52 -14.95 -8.91 2.03
N ALA A 53 -13.72 -9.35 1.80
CA ALA A 53 -13.22 -9.59 0.46
C ALA A 53 -13.99 -10.73 -0.24
N ALA A 54 -14.47 -11.75 0.48
CA ALA A 54 -15.27 -12.82 -0.10
C ALA A 54 -16.71 -12.39 -0.42
N GLU A 55 -17.28 -11.46 0.36
CA GLU A 55 -18.68 -11.05 0.29
C GLU A 55 -18.94 -9.85 -0.65
N THR A 56 -17.89 -9.24 -1.21
CA THR A 56 -17.98 -8.05 -2.05
C THR A 56 -17.38 -8.27 -3.43
N SER A 57 -17.76 -7.46 -4.42
CA SER A 57 -17.09 -7.41 -5.73
C SER A 57 -15.89 -6.46 -5.75
N CYS A 58 -15.62 -5.77 -4.64
CA CYS A 58 -14.58 -4.75 -4.51
C CYS A 58 -13.17 -5.27 -4.80
N THR A 59 -12.26 -4.40 -5.22
CA THR A 59 -10.82 -4.71 -5.31
C THR A 59 -10.19 -4.85 -3.93
N ALA A 60 -8.99 -5.43 -3.85
CA ALA A 60 -8.25 -5.53 -2.58
C ALA A 60 -8.02 -4.16 -1.91
N ALA A 61 -7.70 -3.13 -2.71
CA ALA A 61 -7.49 -1.78 -2.24
C ALA A 61 -8.79 -1.13 -1.72
N GLU A 62 -9.91 -1.37 -2.38
CA GLU A 62 -11.23 -0.88 -1.94
C GLU A 62 -11.65 -1.53 -0.62
N VAL A 63 -11.49 -2.84 -0.46
CA VAL A 63 -11.79 -3.54 0.80
C VAL A 63 -10.91 -2.99 1.94
N LEU A 64 -9.63 -2.74 1.67
CA LEU A 64 -8.72 -2.13 2.64
C LEU A 64 -9.11 -0.69 2.98
N ALA A 65 -9.52 0.11 2.01
CA ALA A 65 -9.99 1.48 2.20
C ALA A 65 -11.25 1.52 3.09
N GLN A 66 -12.21 0.63 2.82
CA GLN A 66 -13.43 0.47 3.64
C GLN A 66 -13.09 0.04 5.07
N ALA A 67 -12.11 -0.84 5.26
CA ALA A 67 -11.63 -1.22 6.59
C ALA A 67 -10.94 -0.07 7.33
N MET A 68 -10.40 0.91 6.61
CA MET A 68 -9.88 2.18 7.14
C MET A 68 -10.97 3.25 7.33
N GLY A 69 -12.23 2.95 6.97
CA GLY A 69 -13.37 3.84 7.16
C GLY A 69 -13.54 4.91 6.08
N ILE A 70 -12.94 4.72 4.89
CA ILE A 70 -13.07 5.67 3.78
C ILE A 70 -13.57 4.98 2.51
N ASP A 71 -14.21 5.77 1.64
CA ASP A 71 -14.42 5.41 0.24
C ASP A 71 -13.34 6.09 -0.60
N ALA A 72 -12.49 5.29 -1.23
CA ALA A 72 -11.37 5.79 -2.01
C ALA A 72 -11.67 5.89 -3.52
N GLY A 73 -12.80 5.32 -3.98
CA GLY A 73 -13.14 5.20 -5.40
C GLY A 73 -11.94 4.79 -6.28
N GLU A 74 -11.79 5.45 -7.42
CA GLU A 74 -10.69 5.19 -8.36
C GLU A 74 -9.36 5.86 -7.95
N ALA A 75 -9.34 6.69 -6.89
CA ALA A 75 -8.18 7.50 -6.55
C ALA A 75 -6.94 6.65 -6.20
N VAL A 76 -7.12 5.47 -5.61
CA VAL A 76 -5.98 4.57 -5.31
C VAL A 76 -5.28 4.11 -6.59
N ALA A 77 -6.06 3.73 -7.62
CA ALA A 77 -5.52 3.27 -8.89
C ALA A 77 -4.79 4.39 -9.64
N ASP A 78 -5.35 5.60 -9.63
CA ASP A 78 -4.72 6.80 -10.20
C ASP A 78 -3.35 7.08 -9.55
N VAL A 79 -3.28 7.06 -8.22
CA VAL A 79 -2.02 7.27 -7.49
C VAL A 79 -1.03 6.12 -7.74
N ALA A 80 -1.49 4.86 -7.76
CA ALA A 80 -0.63 3.70 -7.96
C ALA A 80 0.16 3.76 -9.27
N ARG A 81 -0.47 4.19 -10.38
CA ARG A 81 0.19 4.39 -11.68
C ARG A 81 1.38 5.36 -11.61
N ALA A 82 1.28 6.38 -10.76
CA ALA A 82 2.30 7.40 -10.57
C ALA A 82 3.11 7.22 -9.28
N TYR A 83 2.96 6.14 -8.51
CA TYR A 83 3.52 6.10 -7.15
C TYR A 83 5.04 5.94 -7.11
N HIS A 84 5.60 5.12 -8.01
CA HIS A 84 7.01 4.76 -7.95
C HIS A 84 7.94 5.88 -8.46
N PRO A 85 9.13 6.11 -7.89
CA PRO A 85 9.98 7.27 -8.24
C PRO A 85 10.44 7.37 -9.69
N HIS A 86 10.38 6.27 -10.44
CA HIS A 86 10.75 6.22 -11.86
C HIS A 86 9.57 6.52 -12.81
N THR A 87 8.38 6.78 -12.26
CA THR A 87 7.23 7.24 -13.04
C THR A 87 7.07 8.75 -12.90
N VAL A 88 6.56 9.37 -13.96
CA VAL A 88 6.23 10.80 -13.96
C VAL A 88 4.84 10.95 -13.38
N ALA A 89 4.70 11.77 -12.34
CA ALA A 89 3.40 12.14 -11.82
C ALA A 89 2.77 13.19 -12.72
N ASP A 90 1.49 13.01 -13.04
CA ASP A 90 0.68 13.99 -13.75
C ASP A 90 -0.31 14.67 -12.78
N GLU A 91 -1.00 15.69 -13.28
CA GLU A 91 -1.99 16.43 -12.48
C GLU A 91 -3.15 15.54 -12.02
N ALA A 92 -3.47 14.46 -12.75
CA ALA A 92 -4.54 13.54 -12.37
C ALA A 92 -4.15 12.74 -11.12
N ALA A 93 -2.92 12.25 -11.06
CA ALA A 93 -2.38 11.58 -9.88
C ALA A 93 -2.27 12.53 -8.68
N ASP A 94 -1.86 13.79 -8.88
CA ASP A 94 -1.84 14.78 -7.80
C ASP A 94 -3.26 15.08 -7.27
N ARG A 95 -4.25 15.23 -8.15
CA ARG A 95 -5.65 15.36 -7.73
C ARG A 95 -6.13 14.12 -6.98
N ALA A 96 -5.69 12.93 -7.36
CA ALA A 96 -6.04 11.70 -6.66
C ALA A 96 -5.42 11.63 -5.25
N VAL A 97 -4.17 12.10 -5.07
CA VAL A 97 -3.57 12.25 -3.74
C VAL A 97 -4.38 13.25 -2.90
N ALA A 98 -4.75 14.40 -3.45
CA ALA A 98 -5.58 15.39 -2.76
C ALA A 98 -6.92 14.80 -2.28
N ARG A 99 -7.63 14.04 -3.14
CA ARG A 99 -8.87 13.35 -2.75
C ARG A 99 -8.67 12.37 -1.60
N LEU A 100 -7.57 11.61 -1.60
CA LEU A 100 -7.28 10.66 -0.52
C LEU A 100 -6.89 11.37 0.78
N VAL A 101 -6.19 12.51 0.70
CA VAL A 101 -5.89 13.35 1.87
C VAL A 101 -7.19 13.88 2.48
N ASP A 102 -8.10 14.40 1.66
CA ASP A 102 -9.41 14.89 2.11
C ASP A 102 -10.23 13.77 2.76
N ALA A 103 -10.24 12.57 2.16
CA ALA A 103 -10.91 11.40 2.72
C ALA A 103 -10.35 10.99 4.10
N PHE A 104 -9.07 11.25 4.37
CA PHE A 104 -8.42 11.03 5.66
C PHE A 104 -8.43 12.25 6.59
N GLY A 105 -9.25 13.27 6.30
CA GLY A 105 -9.45 14.43 7.18
C GLY A 105 -8.66 15.68 6.80
N GLY A 106 -8.06 15.73 5.61
CA GLY A 106 -7.50 16.95 5.02
C GLY A 106 -6.12 17.37 5.55
N VAL A 107 -5.48 16.56 6.38
CA VAL A 107 -4.16 16.86 6.97
C VAL A 107 -3.04 16.17 6.20
N THR A 108 -2.03 16.92 5.76
CA THR A 108 -0.88 16.39 5.01
C THR A 108 0.31 16.05 5.92
N ASP A 109 0.08 15.09 6.83
CA ASP A 109 1.08 14.57 7.76
C ASP A 109 1.62 13.17 7.39
N GLU A 110 2.56 12.65 8.21
CA GLU A 110 3.13 11.31 8.00
C GLU A 110 2.11 10.18 8.20
N LEU A 111 1.07 10.39 9.02
CA LEU A 111 0.04 9.39 9.28
C LEU A 111 -0.88 9.23 8.07
N THR A 112 -1.35 10.33 7.50
CA THR A 112 -2.11 10.34 6.25
C THR A 112 -1.29 9.75 5.11
N ALA A 113 -0.01 10.13 4.99
CA ALA A 113 0.88 9.52 4.00
C ALA A 113 1.04 8.01 4.20
N ALA A 114 1.15 7.53 5.44
CA ALA A 114 1.22 6.11 5.76
C ALA A 114 -0.05 5.38 5.31
N ARG A 115 -1.24 5.89 5.64
CA ARG A 115 -2.54 5.33 5.23
C ARG A 115 -2.68 5.23 3.72
N ILE A 116 -2.41 6.33 3.00
CA ILE A 116 -2.44 6.36 1.53
C ILE A 116 -1.46 5.33 0.96
N SER A 117 -0.25 5.23 1.52
CA SER A 117 0.75 4.28 1.05
C SER A 117 0.36 2.82 1.23
N LEU A 118 -0.44 2.49 2.25
CA LEU A 118 -0.96 1.13 2.45
C LEU A 118 -1.95 0.78 1.35
N LEU A 119 -2.88 1.68 1.02
CA LEU A 119 -3.83 1.49 -0.07
C LEU A 119 -3.12 1.32 -1.41
N VAL A 120 -2.23 2.27 -1.74
CA VAL A 120 -1.52 2.28 -3.02
C VAL A 120 -0.62 1.06 -3.21
N GLN A 121 0.12 0.65 -2.17
CA GLN A 121 0.98 -0.53 -2.26
C GLN A 121 0.20 -1.85 -2.27
N SER A 122 -1.02 -1.88 -1.70
CA SER A 122 -1.88 -3.06 -1.76
C SER A 122 -2.46 -3.31 -3.16
N CYS A 123 -2.66 -2.26 -3.96
CA CYS A 123 -3.35 -2.30 -5.25
C CYS A 123 -2.73 -3.31 -6.22
N ASP A 124 -1.55 -3.00 -6.79
CA ASP A 124 -0.96 -3.83 -7.85
C ASP A 124 -0.43 -5.17 -7.32
N ALA A 125 0.19 -5.15 -6.14
CA ALA A 125 0.80 -6.35 -5.56
C ALA A 125 -0.23 -7.43 -5.23
N THR A 126 -1.37 -7.06 -4.65
CA THR A 126 -2.43 -8.02 -4.28
C THR A 126 -3.23 -8.43 -5.51
N THR A 127 -3.47 -7.52 -6.46
CA THR A 127 -4.09 -7.85 -7.74
C THR A 127 -3.27 -8.88 -8.50
N ALA A 128 -1.94 -8.69 -8.57
CA ALA A 128 -1.03 -9.65 -9.17
C ALA A 128 -1.03 -10.98 -8.40
N LEU A 129 -1.00 -10.95 -7.06
CA LEU A 129 -1.07 -12.17 -6.23
C LEU A 129 -2.33 -12.99 -6.53
N VAL A 130 -3.50 -12.35 -6.53
CA VAL A 130 -4.79 -13.00 -6.85
C VAL A 130 -4.76 -13.59 -8.25
N ALA A 131 -4.28 -12.84 -9.24
CA ALA A 131 -4.23 -13.29 -10.62
C ALA A 131 -3.34 -14.54 -10.78
N LYS A 132 -2.18 -14.58 -10.12
CA LYS A 132 -1.30 -15.74 -10.12
C LYS A 132 -1.91 -16.92 -9.37
N ALA A 133 -2.48 -16.67 -8.20
CA ALA A 133 -3.03 -17.70 -7.32
C ALA A 133 -4.22 -18.48 -7.91
N ARG A 134 -4.90 -17.93 -8.92
CA ARG A 134 -5.92 -18.69 -9.69
C ARG A 134 -5.36 -19.92 -10.39
N ASN A 135 -4.05 -19.99 -10.62
CA ASN A 135 -3.38 -21.12 -11.27
C ASN A 135 -2.71 -22.09 -10.29
N HIS A 136 -2.88 -21.89 -8.98
CA HIS A 136 -2.25 -22.70 -7.93
C HIS A 136 -3.29 -23.19 -6.92
N ALA A 137 -2.95 -24.24 -6.16
CA ALA A 137 -3.87 -24.78 -5.16
C ALA A 137 -3.96 -23.89 -3.91
N THR A 138 -2.88 -23.18 -3.58
CA THR A 138 -2.78 -22.34 -2.36
C THR A 138 -2.00 -21.05 -2.62
N ILE A 139 -2.20 -20.06 -1.74
CA ILE A 139 -1.38 -18.84 -1.72
C ILE A 139 0.10 -19.17 -1.46
N ASP A 140 0.38 -20.08 -0.51
CA ASP A 140 1.76 -20.47 -0.20
C ASP A 140 2.50 -21.09 -1.40
N GLU A 141 1.78 -21.88 -2.22
CA GLU A 141 2.32 -22.40 -3.47
C GLU A 141 2.59 -21.28 -4.48
N THR A 142 1.63 -20.38 -4.66
CA THR A 142 1.80 -19.21 -5.52
C THR A 142 3.03 -18.39 -5.11
N LEU A 143 3.19 -18.13 -3.82
CA LEU A 143 4.30 -17.34 -3.28
C LEU A 143 5.66 -18.01 -3.44
N ARG A 144 5.71 -19.35 -3.47
CA ARG A 144 6.94 -20.11 -3.68
C ARG A 144 7.31 -20.20 -5.15
N ASP A 145 6.32 -20.49 -6.00
CA ASP A 145 6.55 -20.97 -7.36
C ASP A 145 6.26 -19.88 -8.42
N ASP A 146 5.32 -18.97 -8.15
CA ASP A 146 4.96 -17.86 -9.05
C ASP A 146 4.68 -16.53 -8.35
N GLN A 147 5.63 -16.10 -7.50
CA GLN A 147 5.49 -14.86 -6.74
C GLN A 147 5.23 -13.63 -7.64
N PRO A 148 4.31 -12.73 -7.24
CA PRO A 148 3.93 -11.57 -8.06
C PRO A 148 5.06 -10.55 -8.21
N LEU A 149 5.90 -10.40 -7.18
CA LEU A 149 7.06 -9.51 -7.18
C LEU A 149 8.34 -10.33 -7.08
N ARG A 150 9.14 -10.32 -8.14
CA ARG A 150 10.41 -11.08 -8.20
C ARG A 150 11.64 -10.25 -7.87
N THR A 151 11.54 -8.94 -8.00
CA THR A 151 12.66 -8.02 -7.78
C THR A 151 12.19 -6.75 -7.11
N THR A 152 13.07 -6.12 -6.34
CA THR A 152 12.90 -4.77 -5.81
C THR A 152 14.09 -3.89 -6.18
N ARG A 153 13.89 -2.57 -6.24
CA ARG A 153 14.96 -1.61 -6.55
C ARG A 153 15.53 -1.03 -5.26
N ARG A 154 16.85 -0.89 -5.18
CA ARG A 154 17.55 -0.17 -4.11
C ARG A 154 18.55 0.80 -4.72
N VAL A 155 18.93 1.82 -3.97
CA VAL A 155 20.04 2.71 -4.34
C VAL A 155 21.22 2.36 -3.46
N ARG A 156 22.37 2.08 -4.06
CA ARG A 156 23.64 1.81 -3.38
C ARG A 156 24.71 2.63 -4.09
N ASP A 157 25.40 3.48 -3.34
CA ASP A 157 26.48 4.34 -3.86
C ASP A 157 26.04 5.20 -5.07
N GLY A 158 24.79 5.66 -5.05
CA GLY A 158 24.18 6.45 -6.14
C GLY A 158 23.59 5.62 -7.28
N GLU A 159 23.88 4.31 -7.32
CA GLU A 159 23.45 3.41 -8.39
C GLU A 159 22.18 2.65 -8.03
N VAL A 160 21.29 2.48 -9.02
CA VAL A 160 20.10 1.64 -8.87
C VAL A 160 20.48 0.18 -9.03
N VAL A 161 20.36 -0.60 -7.96
CA VAL A 161 20.56 -2.05 -7.97
C VAL A 161 19.23 -2.79 -7.89
N LEU A 162 19.10 -3.85 -8.69
CA LEU A 162 18.00 -4.80 -8.57
C LEU A 162 18.36 -5.87 -7.56
N VAL A 163 17.47 -6.08 -6.59
CA VAL A 163 17.60 -7.10 -5.56
C VAL A 163 16.53 -8.15 -5.83
N SER A 164 16.95 -9.42 -5.96
CA SER A 164 16.01 -10.54 -6.07
C SER A 164 15.19 -10.68 -4.78
N LEU A 165 13.91 -11.02 -4.94
CA LEU A 165 12.98 -11.38 -3.88
C LEU A 165 12.77 -12.89 -3.81
N ASP A 166 13.55 -13.71 -4.51
CA ASP A 166 13.36 -15.16 -4.50
C ASP A 166 13.49 -15.73 -3.08
N GLY A 167 12.51 -16.57 -2.70
CA GLY A 167 12.35 -17.08 -1.33
C GLY A 167 11.87 -16.05 -0.30
N HIS A 168 11.69 -14.78 -0.69
CA HIS A 168 11.29 -13.67 0.17
C HIS A 168 10.23 -12.80 -0.53
N PRO A 169 9.04 -13.33 -0.84
CA PRO A 169 8.02 -12.63 -1.62
C PRO A 169 7.54 -11.33 -0.98
N PHE A 170 7.68 -11.23 0.35
CA PHE A 170 7.37 -10.04 1.14
C PHE A 170 8.61 -9.24 1.54
N GLY A 171 9.78 -9.55 0.97
CA GLY A 171 11.07 -9.00 1.40
C GLY A 171 11.52 -9.53 2.76
N ALA A 172 12.61 -8.96 3.28
CA ALA A 172 13.21 -9.35 4.54
C ALA A 172 13.87 -8.16 5.25
N GLY A 173 14.11 -8.30 6.55
CA GLY A 173 14.83 -7.33 7.36
C GLY A 173 14.04 -6.03 7.56
N THR A 174 14.72 -4.89 7.62
CA THR A 174 14.09 -3.61 7.95
C THR A 174 13.00 -3.17 6.97
N HIS A 175 13.03 -3.68 5.73
CA HIS A 175 12.08 -3.38 4.68
C HIS A 175 11.13 -4.55 4.35
N GLU A 176 11.04 -5.56 5.22
CA GLU A 176 10.01 -6.61 5.09
C GLU A 176 8.60 -5.99 5.06
N CYS A 177 7.70 -6.54 4.27
CA CYS A 177 6.36 -6.01 4.10
C CYS A 177 5.58 -6.15 5.42
N PRO A 178 5.14 -5.05 6.04
CA PRO A 178 4.37 -5.13 7.28
C PRO A 178 2.94 -5.65 7.03
N GLY A 179 2.46 -5.62 5.79
CA GLY A 179 1.10 -6.01 5.41
C GLY A 179 0.98 -7.43 4.85
N GLN A 180 1.94 -8.33 5.13
CA GLN A 180 1.90 -9.70 4.61
C GLN A 180 0.59 -10.42 4.97
N ALA A 181 0.19 -10.40 6.24
CA ALA A 181 -1.04 -11.06 6.69
C ALA A 181 -2.28 -10.47 6.02
N HIS A 182 -2.36 -9.14 5.89
CA HIS A 182 -3.47 -8.45 5.22
C HIS A 182 -3.54 -8.76 3.72
N ALA A 183 -2.40 -8.79 3.03
CA ALA A 183 -2.34 -9.11 1.61
C ALA A 183 -2.79 -10.55 1.32
N ILE A 184 -2.35 -11.51 2.15
CA ILE A 184 -2.78 -12.91 2.06
C ILE A 184 -4.29 -13.00 2.32
N ALA A 185 -4.78 -12.42 3.41
CA ALA A 185 -6.20 -12.45 3.76
C ALA A 185 -7.11 -11.86 2.66
N LEU A 186 -6.73 -10.71 2.09
CA LEU A 186 -7.43 -10.10 0.97
C LEU A 186 -7.45 -11.04 -0.26
N ALA A 187 -6.30 -11.61 -0.61
CA ALA A 187 -6.20 -12.51 -1.76
C ALA A 187 -7.04 -13.78 -1.58
N GLU A 188 -6.97 -14.40 -0.40
CA GLU A 188 -7.77 -15.57 -0.07
C GLU A 188 -9.27 -15.28 -0.13
N GLY A 189 -9.71 -14.15 0.43
CA GLY A 189 -11.12 -13.74 0.37
C GLY A 189 -11.60 -13.55 -1.07
N ILE A 190 -10.80 -12.86 -1.90
CA ILE A 190 -11.13 -12.66 -3.33
C ILE A 190 -11.24 -13.99 -4.08
N LEU A 191 -10.36 -14.95 -3.79
CA LEU A 191 -10.38 -16.27 -4.43
C LEU A 191 -11.59 -17.14 -4.02
N LEU A 192 -12.25 -16.84 -2.89
CA LEU A 192 -13.47 -17.53 -2.48
C LEU A 192 -14.71 -17.11 -3.28
N ARG A 193 -14.71 -15.92 -3.90
CA ARG A 193 -15.86 -15.39 -4.68
C ARG A 193 -16.34 -16.32 -5.78
N THR A 194 -15.43 -17.12 -6.34
CA THR A 194 -15.66 -18.01 -7.48
C THR A 194 -16.07 -19.43 -7.09
N LYS A 195 -16.42 -19.69 -5.82
CA LYS A 195 -16.82 -21.02 -5.34
C LYS A 195 -18.35 -21.23 -5.22
N GLU A 196 -19.17 -20.32 -5.73
CA GLU A 196 -20.63 -20.52 -5.88
C GLU A 196 -21.02 -20.80 -7.33
#